data_AF-A0A2R7Y884-F1
#
_entry.id   AF-A0A2R7Y884-F1
#
_cell.length_a   1.000
_cell.length_b   1.000
_cell.length_c   1.000
_cell.angle_alpha   90.00
_cell.angle_beta   90.00
_cell.angle_gamma   90.00
#
_symmetry.space_group_name_H-M   'P 1'
#
loop_
_entity.id
_entity.type
_entity.pdbx_description
1 polymer ?
#
loop_
_entity_poly.entity_id
_entity_poly.type
_entity_poly.pdbx_seq_one_letter_code
_entity_poly.pdbx_strand_id
1 'polypeptide(L)' 'MLMFFEDMDALKLRRSNIQPRATMHILDMIETIKSLIEEGYAYEVDGNVYFDVSRFPDGTARMLRLDEAPEIV' A
#
# COMPACT_ATOMS: atom_id res chain seq x y z
N MET A 1 -19.44 -4.36 -3.44
CA MET A 1 -18.70 -5.50 -2.89
C MET A 1 -19.32 -6.84 -3.30
N LEU A 2 -20.64 -7.05 -3.12
CA LEU A 2 -21.32 -8.30 -3.54
C LEU A 2 -21.18 -8.58 -5.05
N MET A 3 -21.47 -7.59 -5.89
CA MET A 3 -21.31 -7.71 -7.35
C MET A 3 -19.87 -8.06 -7.78
N PHE A 4 -18.85 -7.49 -7.14
CA PHE A 4 -17.44 -7.84 -7.40
C PHE A 4 -17.14 -9.31 -7.10
N PHE A 5 -17.73 -9.85 -6.04
CA PHE A 5 -17.53 -11.25 -5.66
C PHE A 5 -18.32 -12.23 -6.54
N GLU A 6 -19.51 -11.84 -7.00
CA GLU A 6 -20.28 -12.61 -7.98
C GLU A 6 -19.51 -12.72 -9.31
N ASP A 7 -18.93 -11.61 -9.77
CA ASP A 7 -18.10 -11.59 -10.99
C ASP A 7 -16.84 -12.47 -10.83
N MET A 8 -16.18 -12.42 -9.67
CA MET A 8 -15.02 -13.28 -9.39
C MET A 8 -15.36 -14.77 -9.40
N ASP A 9 -16.52 -15.14 -8.87
CA ASP A 9 -16.98 -16.53 -8.88
C ASP A 9 -17.35 -17.00 -10.29
N ALA A 10 -17.98 -16.13 -11.08
CA ALA A 10 -18.28 -16.40 -12.49
C ALA A 10 -17.00 -16.68 -13.31
N LEU A 11 -15.91 -15.99 -12.98
CA LEU A 11 -14.58 -16.19 -13.56
C LEU A 11 -13.80 -17.37 -12.94
N LYS A 12 -14.39 -18.10 -11.98
CA LYS A 12 -13.77 -19.21 -11.25
C LYS A 12 -12.43 -18.84 -10.60
N LEU A 13 -12.31 -17.61 -10.11
CA LEU A 13 -11.12 -17.15 -9.41
C LEU A 13 -11.05 -17.78 -8.02
N ARG A 14 -9.82 -18.07 -7.55
CA ARG A 14 -9.62 -18.50 -6.17
C ARG A 14 -9.89 -17.31 -5.24
N ARG A 15 -10.65 -17.56 -4.17
CA ARG A 15 -10.91 -16.56 -3.13
C ARG A 15 -9.62 -16.29 -2.35
N SER A 16 -9.37 -15.02 -2.06
CA SER A 16 -8.28 -14.61 -1.16
C SER A 16 -8.57 -15.09 0.26
N ASN A 17 -7.51 -15.47 1.01
CA ASN A 17 -7.60 -15.83 2.41
C ASN A 17 -7.99 -14.62 3.28
N ILE A 18 -7.44 -13.44 2.99
CA ILE A 18 -7.75 -12.18 3.66
C ILE A 18 -8.07 -11.08 2.64
N GLN A 19 -9.01 -10.22 3.03
CA GLN A 19 -9.43 -9.06 2.24
C GLN A 19 -9.32 -7.81 3.13
N PRO A 20 -8.11 -7.26 3.30
CA PRO A 20 -7.93 -6.09 4.15
C PRO A 20 -8.62 -4.90 3.46
N ARG A 21 -9.44 -4.17 4.22
CA ARG A 21 -10.08 -2.96 3.71
C ARG A 21 -9.21 -1.77 4.08
N ALA A 22 -8.86 -0.93 3.10
CA ALA A 22 -8.06 0.27 3.34
C ALA A 22 -8.62 1.13 4.49
N THR A 23 -9.95 1.25 4.58
CA THR A 23 -10.61 2.02 5.64
C THR A 23 -10.43 1.44 7.05
N MET A 24 -10.07 0.17 7.18
CA MET A 24 -9.77 -0.47 8.48
C MET A 24 -8.30 -0.31 8.90
N HIS A 25 -7.42 0.11 7.98
CA HIS A 25 -5.97 0.24 8.20
C HIS A 25 -5.48 1.69 8.10
N ILE A 26 -6.39 2.66 8.27
CA ILE A 26 -6.04 4.09 8.18
C ILE A 26 -4.98 4.48 9.22
N LEU A 27 -5.08 3.93 10.44
CA LEU A 27 -4.11 4.22 11.51
C LEU A 27 -2.71 3.70 11.14
N ASP A 28 -2.62 2.46 10.65
CA ASP A 28 -1.35 1.85 10.19
C ASP A 28 -0.70 2.66 9.06
N MET A 29 -1.52 3.17 8.12
CA MET A 29 -1.05 4.05 7.04
C MET A 29 -0.49 5.37 7.59
N ILE A 30 -1.16 5.98 8.58
CA ILE A 30 -0.68 7.21 9.22
C ILE A 30 0.65 6.98 9.94
N GLU A 31 0.77 5.88 10.68
CA GLU A 31 2.02 5.52 11.38
C GLU A 31 3.17 5.34 10.39
N THR A 32 2.93 4.62 9.30
CA THR A 32 3.92 4.42 8.23
C THR A 32 4.36 5.76 7.63
N ILE A 33 3.41 6.65 7.32
CA ILE A 33 3.71 7.97 6.77
C ILE A 33 4.55 8.82 7.73
N LYS A 34 4.24 8.79 9.04
CA LYS A 34 5.02 9.50 10.05
C LYS A 34 6.47 9.03 10.08
N SER A 35 6.70 7.71 10.08
CA SER A 35 8.05 7.15 10.03
C SER A 35 8.80 7.58 8.76
N LEU A 36 8.13 7.62 7.60
CA LEU A 36 8.75 8.08 6.36
C LEU A 36 9.15 9.57 6.40
N ILE A 37 8.36 10.42 7.07
CA ILE A 37 8.71 11.83 7.28
C ILE A 37 9.92 11.95 8.21
N GLU A 38 9.93 11.19 9.32
CA GLU A 38 11.03 11.20 10.30
C GLU A 38 12.35 10.74 9.67
N GLU A 39 12.31 9.75 8.78
CA GLU A 39 13.46 9.25 8.03
C GLU A 39 13.88 10.17 6.87
N GLY A 40 13.08 11.19 6.55
CA GLY A 40 13.36 12.14 5.46
C GLY A 40 13.09 11.60 4.06
N TYR A 41 12.29 10.54 3.94
CA TYR A 41 11.80 9.97 2.68
C TYR A 41 10.46 10.58 2.24
N ALA A 42 9.78 11.33 3.09
CA ALA A 42 8.54 12.04 2.77
C ALA A 42 8.57 13.49 3.27
N TYR A 43 7.81 14.36 2.60
CA TYR A 43 7.71 15.77 2.94
C TYR A 43 6.29 16.30 2.74
N GLU A 44 5.92 17.33 3.50
CA GLU A 44 4.60 17.97 3.42
C GLU A 44 4.65 19.23 2.54
N VAL A 45 3.66 19.37 1.65
CA VAL A 45 3.40 20.58 0.87
C VAL A 45 1.90 20.86 0.86
N ASP A 46 1.50 22.04 1.33
CA ASP A 46 0.11 22.52 1.32
C ASP A 46 -0.90 21.51 1.91
N GLY A 47 -0.54 20.86 3.01
CA GLY A 47 -1.37 19.87 3.70
C GLY A 47 -1.42 18.49 3.03
N ASN A 48 -0.62 18.26 1.98
CA ASN A 48 -0.44 16.96 1.35
C ASN A 48 0.95 16.40 1.66
N VAL A 49 1.05 15.10 1.86
CA VAL A 49 2.34 14.42 2.08
C VAL A 49 2.77 13.72 0.80
N TYR A 50 3.98 14.02 0.34
CA TYR A 50 4.60 13.44 -0.85
C TYR A 50 5.80 12.58 -0.47
N PHE A 51 6.06 11.56 -1.27
CA PHE A 51 7.24 10.71 -1.15
C PHE A 51 8.37 11.24 -2.04
N ASP A 52 9.58 11.33 -1.50
CA ASP A 52 10.77 11.82 -2.20
C ASP A 52 11.48 10.67 -2.93
N VAL A 53 11.15 10.51 -4.22
CA VAL A 53 11.78 9.51 -5.09
C VAL A 53 13.26 9.81 -5.39
N SER A 54 13.72 11.06 -5.22
CA SER A 54 15.11 11.44 -5.51
C SER A 54 16.12 10.82 -4.53
N ARG A 55 15.63 10.38 -3.37
CA ARG A 55 16.40 9.65 -2.35
C ARG A 55 16.78 8.23 -2.78
N PHE A 56 16.15 7.69 -3.83
CA PHE A 56 16.42 6.35 -4.33
C PHE A 56 17.40 6.42 -5.52
N PRO A 57 18.61 5.84 -5.41
CA PRO A 57 19.68 5.98 -6.42
C PRO A 57 19.31 5.53 -7.84
N ASP A 58 18.31 4.67 -7.95
CA ASP A 58 17.81 4.04 -9.16
C ASP A 58 16.56 4.73 -9.75
N GLY A 59 16.07 5.81 -9.14
CA GLY A 59 14.87 6.56 -9.59
C GLY A 59 13.56 5.80 -9.44
N THR A 60 13.63 4.53 -9.04
CA THR A 60 12.53 3.72 -8.54
C THR A 60 12.47 3.86 -7.03
N ALA A 61 11.46 4.54 -6.51
CA ALA A 61 10.96 4.17 -5.18
C ALA A 61 10.76 2.67 -5.24
N ARG A 62 11.52 1.89 -4.45
CA ARG A 62 11.49 0.43 -4.47
C ARG A 62 10.04 -0.01 -4.28
N MET A 63 9.35 -0.24 -5.39
CA MET A 63 8.04 -0.80 -5.42
C MET A 63 8.28 -2.20 -4.89
N LEU A 64 7.86 -2.47 -3.65
CA LEU A 64 7.94 -3.80 -3.06
C LEU A 64 7.43 -4.76 -4.13
N ARG A 65 8.37 -5.51 -4.69
CA ARG A 65 8.07 -6.51 -5.67
C ARG A 65 7.10 -7.48 -4.99
N LEU A 66 5.97 -7.78 -5.63
CA LEU A 66 4.92 -8.61 -5.01
C LEU A 66 5.46 -10.00 -4.60
N ASP A 67 6.56 -10.42 -5.22
CA ASP A 67 7.39 -11.59 -4.90
C ASP A 67 8.24 -11.45 -3.61
N GLU A 68 8.42 -10.23 -3.09
CA GLU A 68 9.19 -9.90 -1.89
C GLU A 68 8.30 -9.40 -0.73
N ALA A 69 6.98 -9.33 -0.91
CA ALA A 69 6.07 -8.96 0.17
C ALA A 69 6.01 -10.09 1.21
N PRO A 70 6.17 -9.82 2.52
CA PRO A 70 5.92 -10.82 3.54
C PRO A 70 4.49 -11.33 3.37
N GLU A 71 4.28 -12.65 3.46
CA GLU A 71 2.94 -13.23 3.44
C GLU A 71 2.10 -12.52 4.51
N ILE A 72 1.17 -11.70 4.04
CA ILE A 72 0.18 -11.05 4.89
C ILE A 72 -0.80 -12.18 5.25
N VAL A 73 -0.54 -12.82 6.39
CA VAL A 73 -1.38 -13.86 7.01
C VAL A 73 -2.82 -13.41 7.02
#